data_AF-A0A4Y2I229-F1
#
_entry.id   AF-A0A4Y2I229-F1
#
_cell.length_a   1.000
_cell.length_b   1.000
_cell.length_c   1.000
_cell.angle_alpha   90.00
_cell.angle_beta   90.00
_cell.angle_gamma   90.00
#
_symmetry.space_group_name_H-M   'P 1'
#
loop_
_entity.id
_entity.type
_entity.pdbx_description
1 polymer ?
#
loop_
_entity_poly.entity_id
_entity_poly.type
_entity_poly.pdbx_seq_one_letter_code
_entity_poly.pdbx_strand_id
1 'polypeptide(L)'
;MKQLLVSRVSDSTTTFIASLGSKTIPLTLQNEQYVACTNEINWWFGKIMECYDEYNDYKIMFMHPHGPSALYTWPKPLDVCWIPYEHIMKIVSAPSTTTGRTYKITPEENNSIELLFKNFKVD
;
A
#
# COMPACT_ATOMS: atom_id res chain seq x y z
N MET A 1 -2.02 0.68 32.64
CA MET A 1 -0.85 -0.23 32.63
C MET A 1 -1.39 -1.65 32.83
N LYS A 2 -1.46 -2.49 31.79
CA LYS A 2 -1.94 -3.89 31.90
C LYS A 2 -0.75 -4.81 31.62
N GLN A 3 -0.31 -5.55 32.64
CA GLN A 3 0.66 -6.63 32.50
C GLN A 3 -0.12 -7.94 32.31
N LEU A 4 0.22 -8.71 31.27
CA LEU A 4 -0.35 -10.03 31.04
C LEU A 4 0.57 -11.07 31.68
N LEU A 5 0.06 -11.77 32.70
CA LEU A 5 0.78 -12.84 33.41
C LEU A 5 0.42 -14.17 32.74
N VAL A 6 1.39 -14.83 32.10
CA VAL A 6 1.19 -16.16 31.50
C VAL A 6 1.88 -17.20 32.38
N SER A 7 1.10 -18.11 32.96
CA SER A 7 1.62 -19.26 33.70
C SER A 7 2.09 -20.35 32.73
N ARG A 8 3.28 -20.90 32.98
CA ARG A 8 3.84 -22.03 32.20
C ARG A 8 3.03 -23.29 32.50
N VAL A 9 2.58 -23.99 31.46
CA VAL A 9 2.28 -25.42 31.52
C VAL A 9 3.55 -26.15 31.10
N SER A 10 4.07 -26.98 32.01
CA SER A 10 5.27 -27.78 31.81
C SER A 10 5.02 -28.84 30.73
N ASP A 11 5.98 -29.02 29.83
CA ASP A 11 6.22 -30.24 29.03
C ASP A 11 5.61 -30.33 27.61
N SER A 12 5.37 -29.20 26.93
CA SER A 12 5.18 -29.22 25.46
C SER A 12 6.26 -28.40 24.74
N THR A 13 7.03 -29.03 23.85
CA THR A 13 7.97 -28.38 22.92
C THR A 13 7.21 -27.67 21.78
N THR A 14 6.13 -26.97 22.13
CA THR A 14 5.35 -26.16 21.19
C THR A 14 5.82 -24.72 21.34
N THR A 15 6.71 -24.31 20.45
CA THR A 15 7.11 -22.91 20.34
C THR A 15 5.93 -22.12 19.78
N PHE A 16 5.26 -21.34 20.62
CA PHE A 16 4.32 -20.34 20.16
C PHE A 16 5.14 -19.17 19.60
N ILE A 17 5.13 -19.00 18.27
CA ILE A 17 5.63 -17.77 17.66
C ILE A 17 4.59 -16.69 17.97
N ALA A 18 4.83 -15.91 19.01
CA ALA A 18 4.14 -14.64 19.17
C ALA A 18 4.65 -13.71 18.06
N SER A 19 3.83 -13.48 17.03
CA SER A 19 4.07 -12.38 16.10
C SER A 19 3.93 -11.08 16.90
N LEU A 20 5.07 -10.50 17.26
CA LEU A 20 5.15 -9.13 17.76
C LEU A 20 4.47 -8.26 16.70
N GLY A 21 3.27 -7.77 16.99
CA GLY A 21 2.48 -6.93 16.09
C GLY A 21 3.41 -5.91 15.46
N SER A 22 3.54 -5.99 14.14
CA SER A 22 4.38 -5.11 13.35
C SER A 22 4.08 -3.70 13.81
N LYS A 23 5.03 -3.03 14.44
CA LYS A 23 4.91 -1.60 14.75
C LYS A 23 4.98 -0.90 13.40
N THR A 24 3.86 -0.82 12.70
CA THR A 24 3.75 -0.11 11.43
C THR A 24 4.05 1.34 11.77
N ILE A 25 5.23 1.82 11.36
CA ILE A 25 5.54 3.24 11.44
C ILE A 25 4.48 3.90 10.56
N PRO A 26 3.67 4.84 11.09
CA PRO A 26 2.63 5.46 10.30
C PRO A 26 3.26 6.12 9.06
N LEU A 27 2.81 5.74 7.88
CA LEU A 27 3.10 6.45 6.64
C LEU A 27 2.55 7.88 6.77
N THR A 28 3.43 8.88 6.71
CA THR A 28 3.02 10.28 6.61
C THR A 28 2.67 10.57 5.15
N LEU A 29 1.38 10.44 4.83
CA LEU A 29 0.85 10.67 3.48
C LEU A 29 0.53 12.15 3.26
N GLN A 30 0.89 12.67 2.09
CA GLN A 30 0.65 14.04 1.67
C GLN A 30 0.15 14.09 0.22
N ASN A 31 -0.52 15.18 -0.14
CA ASN A 31 -0.91 15.45 -1.53
C ASN A 31 0.30 15.37 -2.45
N GLU A 32 0.04 15.03 -3.70
CA GLU A 32 1.04 14.89 -4.78
C GLU A 32 2.00 13.70 -4.65
N GLN A 33 1.97 12.95 -3.55
CA GLN A 33 2.70 11.70 -3.41
C GLN A 33 2.10 10.58 -4.26
N TYR A 34 2.96 9.68 -4.72
CA TYR A 34 2.54 8.46 -5.38
C TYR A 34 2.46 7.33 -4.36
N VAL A 35 1.44 6.51 -4.48
CA VAL A 35 1.17 5.43 -3.53
C VAL A 35 0.74 4.17 -4.27
N ALA A 36 1.00 3.04 -3.63
CA ALA A 36 0.38 1.77 -3.97
C ALA A 36 -0.68 1.43 -2.92
N CYS A 37 -1.87 1.11 -3.37
CA CYS A 37 -2.98 0.67 -2.51
C CYS A 37 -3.64 -0.57 -3.07
N THR A 38 -4.58 -1.15 -2.33
CA THR A 38 -5.25 -2.39 -2.72
C THR A 38 -6.75 -2.32 -2.49
N ASN A 39 -7.49 -3.10 -3.27
CA ASN A 39 -8.90 -3.41 -3.05
C ASN A 39 -9.10 -4.89 -2.68
N GLU A 40 -8.11 -5.49 -2.00
CA GLU A 40 -8.00 -6.90 -1.61
C GLU A 40 -7.78 -7.90 -2.77
N ILE A 41 -8.40 -7.64 -3.93
CA ILE A 41 -8.30 -8.53 -5.11
C ILE A 41 -7.09 -8.18 -5.96
N ASN A 42 -6.82 -6.88 -6.13
CA ASN A 42 -5.69 -6.37 -6.88
C ASN A 42 -5.02 -5.23 -6.12
N TRP A 43 -3.79 -4.92 -6.52
CA TRP A 43 -3.12 -3.69 -6.12
C TRP A 43 -3.13 -2.69 -7.27
N TRP A 44 -3.14 -1.41 -6.92
CA TRP A 44 -3.22 -0.29 -7.84
C TRP A 44 -2.18 0.76 -7.50
N PHE A 45 -1.73 1.46 -8.54
CA PHE A 45 -0.79 2.56 -8.42
C PHE A 45 -1.51 3.87 -8.71
N GLY A 46 -1.28 4.88 -7.87
CA GLY A 46 -1.93 6.16 -8.03
C GLY A 46 -1.21 7.31 -7.36
N LYS A 47 -1.79 8.50 -7.49
CA LYS A 47 -1.33 9.75 -6.90
C LYS A 47 -2.38 10.30 -5.95
N ILE A 48 -1.96 10.73 -4.77
CA ILE A 48 -2.84 11.38 -3.80
C ILE A 48 -3.20 12.77 -4.32
N MET A 49 -4.50 13.00 -4.49
CA MET A 49 -5.06 14.28 -4.90
C MET A 49 -5.49 15.11 -3.70
N GLU A 50 -6.20 14.48 -2.77
CA GLU A 50 -6.82 15.12 -1.60
C GLU A 50 -6.76 14.17 -0.40
N CYS A 51 -6.59 14.72 0.80
CA CYS A 51 -6.71 14.01 2.08
C CYS A 51 -8.00 14.45 2.77
N TYR A 52 -8.71 13.49 3.38
CA TYR A 52 -9.86 13.77 4.25
C TYR A 52 -9.55 13.30 5.67
N ASP A 53 -8.97 14.21 6.46
CA ASP A 53 -8.38 13.93 7.77
C ASP A 53 -9.37 13.36 8.79
N GLU A 54 -10.67 13.66 8.68
CA GLU A 54 -11.69 13.23 9.63
C GLU A 54 -11.88 11.71 9.64
N TYR A 55 -11.83 11.08 8.46
CA TYR A 55 -11.98 9.62 8.32
C TYR A 55 -10.68 8.94 7.90
N ASN A 56 -9.59 9.70 7.75
CA ASN A 56 -8.29 9.21 7.29
C ASN A 56 -8.39 8.53 5.91
N ASP A 57 -9.20 9.12 5.03
CA ASP A 57 -9.41 8.67 3.66
C ASP A 57 -8.61 9.54 2.69
N TYR A 58 -8.16 8.92 1.61
CA TYR A 58 -7.35 9.59 0.59
C TYR A 58 -8.00 9.43 -0.77
N LYS A 59 -8.17 10.55 -1.47
CA LYS A 59 -8.62 10.56 -2.85
C LYS A 59 -7.43 10.27 -3.74
N ILE A 60 -7.41 9.08 -4.32
CA ILE A 60 -6.33 8.60 -5.17
C ILE A 60 -6.80 8.64 -6.61
N MET A 61 -6.02 9.27 -7.47
CA MET A 61 -6.13 9.16 -8.92
C MET A 61 -5.28 7.98 -9.39
N PHE A 62 -5.88 7.02 -10.09
CA PHE A 62 -5.25 5.77 -10.50
C PHE A 62 -4.65 5.82 -11.90
N MET A 63 -3.47 5.21 -12.06
CA MET A 63 -2.90 4.96 -13.37
C MET A 63 -3.25 3.55 -13.86
N HIS A 64 -3.45 3.41 -15.17
CA HIS A 64 -3.71 2.12 -15.80
C HIS A 64 -2.45 1.62 -16.53
N PRO A 65 -2.14 0.32 -16.43
CA PRO A 65 -1.01 -0.28 -17.13
C PRO A 65 -1.25 -0.29 -18.65
N HIS A 66 -0.19 -0.05 -19.42
CA HIS A 66 -0.19 -0.12 -20.87
C HIS A 66 0.17 -1.55 -21.31
N GLY A 67 -0.77 -2.48 -21.12
CA GLY A 67 -0.59 -3.90 -21.43
C GLY A 67 0.48 -4.57 -20.55
N PRO A 68 1.24 -5.57 -21.05
CA PRO A 68 2.23 -6.31 -20.26
C PRO A 68 3.50 -5.51 -19.93
N SER A 69 3.61 -4.27 -20.40
CA SER A 69 4.73 -3.40 -20.10
C SER A 69 4.54 -2.70 -18.76
N ALA A 70 5.62 -2.49 -17.98
CA ALA A 70 5.62 -1.71 -16.73
C ALA A 70 5.51 -0.19 -17.00
N LEU A 71 4.64 0.18 -17.94
CA LEU A 71 4.32 1.54 -18.33
C LEU A 71 2.89 1.82 -17.92
N TYR A 72 2.66 3.02 -17.40
CA TYR A 72 1.40 3.44 -16.83
C TYR A 72 0.96 4.76 -17.46
N THR A 73 -0.35 4.96 -17.56
CA THR A 73 -0.94 6.20 -18.09
C THR A 73 -2.14 6.62 -17.26
N TRP A 74 -2.40 7.93 -17.20
CA TRP A 74 -3.67 8.43 -16.68
C TRP A 74 -4.80 8.11 -17.66
N PRO A 75 -5.84 7.36 -17.24
CA PRO A 75 -6.97 7.06 -18.10
C PRO A 75 -7.77 8.33 -18.42
N LYS A 76 -8.61 8.26 -19.46
CA LYS A 76 -9.57 9.30 -19.82
C LYS A 76 -10.95 8.65 -19.99
N PRO A 77 -11.94 8.94 -19.12
CA PRO A 77 -11.90 9.87 -17.99
C PRO A 77 -10.93 9.42 -16.87
N LEU A 78 -10.59 10.36 -15.97
CA LEU A 78 -9.74 10.06 -14.82
C LEU A 78 -10.45 9.04 -13.92
N ASP A 79 -9.67 8.05 -13.47
CA ASP A 79 -10.10 7.04 -12.51
C ASP A 79 -9.68 7.51 -11.12
N VAL A 80 -10.65 7.85 -10.28
CA VAL A 80 -10.42 8.45 -8.96
C VAL A 80 -11.32 7.78 -7.94
N CYS A 81 -10.76 7.40 -6.79
CA CYS A 81 -11.52 6.80 -5.70
C CYS A 81 -11.02 7.29 -4.34
N TRP A 82 -11.92 7.33 -3.36
CA TRP A 82 -11.55 7.47 -1.95
C TRP A 82 -11.13 6.12 -1.40
N ILE A 83 -9.94 6.05 -0.83
CA ILE A 83 -9.33 4.84 -0.30
C ILE A 83 -8.98 5.09 1.16
N PRO A 84 -9.42 4.21 2.09
CA PRO A 84 -9.05 4.34 3.49
C PRO A 84 -7.56 4.12 3.67
N TYR A 85 -6.96 4.81 4.64
CA TYR A 85 -5.53 4.69 4.95
C TYR A 85 -5.05 3.25 5.06
N GLU A 86 -5.86 2.38 5.67
CA GLU A 86 -5.53 0.98 5.90
C GLU A 86 -5.25 0.22 4.60
N HIS A 87 -5.86 0.62 3.48
CA HIS A 87 -5.64 0.02 2.16
C HIS A 87 -4.42 0.60 1.43
N ILE A 88 -3.76 1.63 1.97
CA ILE A 88 -2.55 2.21 1.40
C ILE A 88 -1.32 1.47 1.93
N MET A 89 -0.69 0.70 1.05
CA MET A 89 0.41 -0.20 1.43
C MET A 89 1.76 0.52 1.55
N LYS A 90 2.06 1.46 0.64
CA LYS A 90 3.32 2.23 0.66
C LYS A 90 3.26 3.51 -0.15
N ILE A 91 4.15 4.43 0.20
CA ILE A 91 4.58 5.53 -0.67
C ILE A 91 5.55 4.97 -1.71
N VAL A 92 5.40 5.43 -2.94
CA VAL A 92 6.22 5.06 -4.07
C VAL A 92 6.97 6.29 -4.56
N SER A 93 8.20 6.08 -5.04
CA SER A 93 8.98 7.14 -5.67
C SER A 93 8.26 7.68 -6.90
N ALA A 94 8.39 8.98 -7.15
CA ALA A 94 7.78 9.60 -8.32
C ALA A 94 8.22 8.87 -9.61
N PRO A 95 7.27 8.34 -10.41
CA PRO A 95 7.61 7.56 -11.58
C PRO A 95 8.28 8.44 -12.64
N SER A 96 9.32 7.89 -13.27
CA SER A 96 9.99 8.57 -14.38
C SER A 96 9.06 8.70 -15.58
N THR A 97 9.15 9.82 -16.31
CA THR A 97 8.38 10.02 -17.55
C THR A 97 9.31 10.13 -18.74
N THR A 98 8.98 9.45 -19.84
CA THR A 98 9.76 9.55 -21.09
C THR A 98 9.20 10.66 -22.00
N THR A 99 7.87 10.78 -22.06
CA THR A 99 7.15 11.72 -22.96
C THR A 99 6.19 12.63 -22.20
N GLY A 100 6.20 12.59 -20.86
CA GLY A 100 5.24 13.27 -19.98
C GLY A 100 3.84 12.64 -19.94
N ARG A 101 3.58 11.60 -20.75
CA ARG A 101 2.26 10.91 -20.81
C ARG A 101 2.32 9.48 -20.28
N THR A 102 3.47 8.85 -20.41
CA THR A 102 3.75 7.51 -19.89
C THR A 102 4.68 7.59 -18.69
N TYR A 103 4.32 6.84 -17.67
CA TYR A 103 4.99 6.74 -16.40
C TYR A 103 5.62 5.36 -16.27
N LYS A 104 6.90 5.31 -15.94
CA LYS A 104 7.63 4.06 -15.77
C LYS A 104 7.96 3.85 -14.29
N ILE A 105 7.50 2.72 -13.78
CA ILE A 105 7.84 2.21 -12.45
C ILE A 105 9.01 1.24 -12.62
N THR A 106 9.96 1.25 -11.68
CA THR A 106 11.09 0.32 -11.73
C THR A 106 10.62 -1.10 -11.40
N PRO A 107 11.25 -2.15 -11.97
CA PRO A 107 10.92 -3.53 -11.61
C PRO A 107 11.07 -3.82 -10.11
N GLU A 108 12.06 -3.21 -9.47
CA GLU A 108 12.31 -3.32 -8.03
C GLU A 108 11.12 -2.81 -7.21
N GLU A 109 10.61 -1.64 -7.57
CA GLU A 109 9.45 -1.03 -6.91
C GLU A 109 8.19 -1.86 -7.12
N ASN A 110 7.97 -2.34 -8.34
CA ASN A 110 6.86 -3.22 -8.69
C ASN A 110 6.89 -4.54 -7.89
N ASN A 111 8.06 -5.18 -7.82
CA ASN A 111 8.26 -6.41 -7.04
C ASN A 111 8.05 -6.17 -5.54
N SER A 112 8.45 -5.00 -5.03
CA SER A 112 8.21 -4.61 -3.64
C SER A 112 6.72 -4.47 -3.35
N ILE A 113 5.95 -3.86 -4.24
CA ILE A 113 4.48 -3.71 -4.09
C ILE A 113 3.80 -5.08 -4.14
N GLU A 114 4.17 -5.92 -5.11
CA GLU A 114 3.65 -7.27 -5.27
C GLU A 114 3.89 -8.14 -4.02
N LEU A 115 5.09 -8.01 -3.41
CA LEU A 115 5.41 -8.72 -2.17
C LEU A 115 4.59 -8.19 -0.99
N LEU A 116 4.37 -6.88 -0.90
CA LEU A 116 3.49 -6.30 0.14
C LEU A 116 2.06 -6.81 -0.02
N PHE A 117 1.53 -6.77 -1.25
CA PHE A 117 0.17 -7.22 -1.55
C PHE A 117 -0.04 -8.70 -1.17
N LYS A 118 0.91 -9.59 -1.49
CA LYS A 118 0.83 -11.02 -1.11
C LYS A 118 0.81 -11.28 0.39
N ASN A 119 1.42 -10.39 1.16
CA ASN A 119 1.47 -10.47 2.62
C ASN A 119 0.40 -9.59 3.28
N PHE A 120 -0.38 -8.86 2.49
CA PHE A 120 -1.40 -7.95 2.98
C PHE A 120 -2.56 -8.76 3.54
N LYS A 121 -2.81 -8.60 4.84
CA LYS A 121 -3.95 -9.15 5.53
C LYS A 121 -4.72 -7.96 6.09
N VAL A 122 -5.94 -7.75 5.60
CA VAL A 122 -6.92 -6.92 6.30
C VAL A 122 -7.50 -7.82 7.38
N ASP A 123 -7.22 -7.48 8.64
CA ASP A 123 -7.72 -8.21 9.82
C ASP A 123 -9.20 -7.89 10.09
#